data_AF-A0A0S9NX51-F1
#
_entry.id   AF-A0A0S9NX51-F1
#
_cell.length_a   1.000
_cell.length_b   1.000
_cell.length_c   1.000
_cell.angle_alpha   90.00
_cell.angle_beta   90.00
_cell.angle_gamma   90.00
#
_symmetry.space_group_name_H-M   'P 1'
#
loop_
_entity.id
_entity.type
_entity.pdbx_description
1 polymer ?
#
loop_
_entity_poly.entity_id
_entity_poly.type
_entity_poly.pdbx_seq_one_letter_code
_entity_poly.pdbx_strand_id
1 'polypeptide(L)'
;MTFSIPRLRLTLAAVAATALLGCASVQEPVGQLRKENVFAVTAGNELISFNAGQPQRVLTRKPVTGVAAGDALIGIDYRVSRGVLFALSRQGRLYTLNTGTGALTQVGSAPAILPLAGPLFGFDFNPAADRIRVVGEGGQNLRLHPETGAVVDGNPNLDGVQPDGALAYVPGDVNAGKQPAIVAAGYTYNKQDEKITTNYAIDRRLGVLVMQGSKEGATPVVSPNTGQLRTVGPLGLGELADATLDIADVSNAAFAAVRTASDAKTKLYQIDLDTGRARFVGTVADGGPLLGMAIEP
;
A
#
# COMPACT_ATOMS: atom_id res chain seq x y z
N MET A 1 65.41 71.51 12.84
CA MET A 1 64.99 70.56 11.78
C MET A 1 64.08 69.53 12.42
N THR A 2 62.77 69.66 12.22
CA THR A 2 61.77 68.72 12.74
C THR A 2 60.77 68.49 11.63
N PHE A 3 60.84 67.31 11.00
CA PHE A 3 59.97 66.90 9.90
C PHE A 3 58.64 66.36 10.46
N SER A 4 57.53 66.90 9.97
CA SER A 4 56.17 66.41 10.24
C SER A 4 55.73 65.52 9.08
N ILE A 5 55.32 64.28 9.37
CA ILE A 5 54.80 63.31 8.38
C ILE A 5 53.28 63.20 8.60
N PRO A 6 52.45 63.36 7.55
CA PRO A 6 51.01 63.19 7.68
C PRO A 6 50.63 61.70 7.66
N ARG A 7 49.75 61.29 8.58
CA ARG A 7 49.18 59.94 8.62
C ARG A 7 47.99 59.85 7.66
N LEU A 8 48.17 59.11 6.56
CA LEU A 8 47.11 58.76 5.61
C LEU A 8 46.20 57.69 6.25
N ARG A 9 44.92 58.03 6.47
CA ARG A 9 43.90 57.06 6.94
C ARG A 9 43.32 56.33 5.73
N LEU A 10 43.69 55.06 5.55
CA LEU A 10 43.03 54.16 4.60
C LEU A 10 41.74 53.62 5.24
N THR A 11 40.57 54.06 4.77
CA THR A 11 39.28 53.44 5.08
C THR A 11 39.11 52.20 4.19
N LEU A 12 39.20 51.02 4.79
CA LEU A 12 38.92 49.73 4.15
C LEU A 12 37.39 49.56 4.09
N ALA A 13 36.79 49.68 2.91
CA ALA A 13 35.38 49.34 2.70
C ALA A 13 35.26 47.82 2.55
N ALA A 14 34.76 47.14 3.58
CA ALA A 14 34.45 45.72 3.52
C ALA A 14 33.14 45.51 2.74
N VAL A 15 33.25 45.00 1.51
CA VAL A 15 32.10 44.53 0.74
C VAL A 15 31.71 43.16 1.27
N ALA A 16 30.63 43.10 2.06
CA ALA A 16 30.05 41.83 2.50
C ALA A 16 29.28 41.20 1.33
N ALA A 17 29.86 40.19 0.70
CA ALA A 17 29.16 39.35 -0.27
C ALA A 17 28.27 38.36 0.48
N THR A 18 26.98 38.68 0.62
CA THR A 18 25.96 37.73 1.08
C THR A 18 25.74 36.67 0.00
N ALA A 19 26.31 35.48 0.20
CA ALA A 19 25.99 34.30 -0.60
C ALA A 19 24.56 33.85 -0.26
N LEU A 20 23.62 34.10 -1.19
CA LEU A 20 22.31 33.47 -1.19
C LEU A 20 22.50 31.98 -1.47
N LEU A 21 22.62 31.17 -0.41
CA LEU A 21 22.44 29.72 -0.49
C LEU A 21 20.97 29.47 -0.82
N GLY A 22 20.64 29.50 -2.11
CA GLY A 22 19.37 29.00 -2.59
C GLY A 22 19.24 27.55 -2.17
N CYS A 23 18.17 27.21 -1.44
CA CYS A 23 17.78 25.83 -1.17
C CYS A 23 17.48 25.15 -2.50
N ALA A 24 18.51 24.64 -3.20
CA ALA A 24 18.33 23.68 -4.26
C ALA A 24 17.79 22.42 -3.58
N SER A 25 16.48 22.19 -3.66
CA SER A 25 15.93 20.90 -3.32
C SER A 25 16.64 19.87 -4.20
N VAL A 26 17.29 18.89 -3.56
CA VAL A 26 17.90 17.79 -4.30
C VAL A 26 16.78 17.06 -5.01
N GLN A 27 16.69 17.25 -6.32
CA GLN A 27 15.65 16.61 -7.12
C GLN A 27 15.93 15.12 -7.17
N GLU A 28 14.93 14.33 -6.80
CA GLU A 28 15.05 12.88 -6.77
C GLU A 28 15.31 12.34 -8.18
N PRO A 29 16.30 11.45 -8.37
CA PRO A 29 16.59 10.85 -9.67
C PRO A 29 15.34 10.21 -10.29
N VAL A 30 15.11 10.48 -11.58
CA VAL A 30 14.01 9.87 -12.32
C VAL A 30 14.46 8.52 -12.87
N GLY A 31 13.77 7.45 -12.46
CA GLY A 31 14.00 6.10 -12.95
C GLY A 31 13.56 5.87 -14.40
N GLN A 32 13.87 4.70 -14.96
CA GLN A 32 13.32 4.28 -16.24
C GLN A 32 11.83 3.93 -16.10
N LEU A 33 11.07 4.11 -17.18
CA LEU A 33 9.68 3.65 -17.22
C LEU A 33 9.60 2.14 -17.04
N ARG A 34 8.55 1.70 -16.36
CA ARG A 34 8.17 0.29 -16.21
C ARG A 34 6.87 0.01 -16.98
N LYS A 35 6.51 -1.28 -17.08
CA LYS A 35 5.26 -1.69 -17.73
C LYS A 35 4.04 -1.34 -16.88
N GLU A 36 4.23 -1.35 -15.57
CA GLU A 36 3.17 -1.16 -14.58
C GLU A 36 2.81 0.33 -14.44
N ASN A 37 1.55 0.65 -14.73
CA ASN A 37 0.92 1.90 -14.29
C ASN A 37 0.20 1.63 -12.98
N VAL A 38 0.17 2.63 -12.10
CA VAL A 38 -0.42 2.53 -10.77
C VAL A 38 -1.45 3.63 -10.62
N PHE A 39 -2.62 3.26 -10.11
CA PHE A 39 -3.61 4.16 -9.55
C PHE A 39 -3.44 4.19 -8.02
N ALA A 40 -3.59 5.35 -7.41
CA ALA A 40 -3.60 5.48 -5.96
C ALA A 40 -4.63 6.50 -5.52
N VAL A 41 -5.25 6.27 -4.36
CA VAL A 41 -6.11 7.25 -3.70
C VAL A 41 -5.30 7.93 -2.61
N THR A 42 -5.20 9.26 -2.66
CA THR A 42 -4.53 10.06 -1.63
C THR A 42 -5.45 10.26 -0.42
N ALA A 43 -4.87 10.57 0.75
CA ALA A 43 -5.66 10.97 1.92
C ALA A 43 -6.47 12.28 1.73
N GLY A 44 -6.17 13.04 0.66
CA GLY A 44 -6.96 14.19 0.21
C GLY A 44 -8.18 13.82 -0.64
N ASN A 45 -8.53 12.53 -0.76
CA ASN A 45 -9.57 12.01 -1.63
C ASN A 45 -9.35 12.37 -3.12
N GLU A 46 -8.13 12.20 -3.60
CA GLU A 46 -7.81 12.31 -5.03
C GLU A 46 -7.36 10.96 -5.58
N LEU A 47 -7.89 10.58 -6.74
CA LEU A 47 -7.36 9.49 -7.54
C LEU A 47 -6.22 10.05 -8.40
N ILE A 48 -5.01 9.57 -8.15
CA ILE A 48 -3.84 9.86 -8.96
C ILE A 48 -3.42 8.62 -9.75
N SER A 49 -2.75 8.83 -10.88
CA SER A 49 -2.01 7.77 -11.55
C SER A 49 -0.57 8.16 -11.85
N PHE A 50 0.32 7.16 -11.88
CA PHE A 50 1.74 7.33 -12.19
C PHE A 50 2.32 6.03 -12.76
N ASN A 51 3.49 6.10 -13.37
CA ASN A 51 4.22 4.90 -13.80
C ASN A 51 5.05 4.35 -12.62
N ALA A 52 5.07 3.04 -12.40
CA ALA A 52 5.80 2.41 -11.29
C ALA A 52 7.33 2.58 -11.37
N GLY A 53 7.88 3.10 -12.48
CA GLY A 53 9.29 3.49 -12.60
C GLY A 53 9.59 4.96 -12.30
N GLN A 54 8.55 5.80 -12.27
CA GLN A 54 8.64 7.25 -12.06
C GLN A 54 7.49 7.75 -11.15
N PRO A 55 7.37 7.25 -9.90
CA PRO A 55 6.24 7.55 -9.01
C PRO A 55 6.11 9.03 -8.64
N GLN A 56 7.18 9.81 -8.77
CA GLN A 56 7.17 11.26 -8.56
C GLN A 56 6.46 12.05 -9.68
N ARG A 57 6.17 11.40 -10.81
CA ARG A 57 5.50 12.01 -11.98
C ARG A 57 4.05 11.55 -12.07
N VAL A 58 3.16 12.38 -11.54
CA VAL A 58 1.71 12.19 -11.66
C VAL A 58 1.27 12.38 -13.12
N LEU A 59 0.61 11.37 -13.67
CA LEU A 59 0.05 11.34 -15.03
C LEU A 59 -1.37 11.90 -15.04
N THR A 60 -2.19 11.52 -14.07
CA THR A 60 -3.55 12.04 -13.89
C THR A 60 -3.83 12.32 -12.42
N ARG A 61 -4.73 13.27 -12.15
CA ARG A 61 -5.23 13.62 -10.82
C ARG A 61 -6.69 14.01 -10.95
N LYS A 62 -7.58 13.36 -10.19
CA LYS A 62 -9.02 13.60 -10.20
C LYS A 62 -9.57 13.54 -8.78
N PRO A 63 -10.53 14.38 -8.39
CA PRO A 63 -11.20 14.21 -7.11
C PRO A 63 -11.99 12.89 -7.09
N VAL A 64 -11.92 12.17 -5.98
CA VAL A 64 -12.80 11.03 -5.71
C VAL A 64 -14.15 11.57 -5.24
N THR A 65 -15.23 11.16 -5.90
CA THR A 65 -16.59 11.63 -5.62
C THR A 65 -17.52 10.47 -5.32
N GLY A 66 -18.59 10.71 -4.56
CA GLY A 66 -19.57 9.67 -4.19
C GLY A 66 -19.27 8.92 -2.88
N VAL A 67 -18.23 9.31 -2.13
CA VAL A 67 -18.03 8.82 -0.76
C VAL A 67 -19.19 9.30 0.11
N ALA A 68 -19.77 8.40 0.92
CA ALA A 68 -20.84 8.78 1.83
C ALA A 68 -20.37 9.82 2.87
N ALA A 69 -21.25 10.72 3.29
CA ALA A 69 -20.91 11.73 4.28
C ALA A 69 -20.44 11.08 5.60
N GLY A 70 -19.30 11.53 6.12
CA GLY A 70 -18.69 10.97 7.34
C GLY A 70 -18.03 9.60 7.14
N ASP A 71 -17.87 9.14 5.90
CA ASP A 71 -17.13 7.92 5.55
C ASP A 71 -15.79 8.28 4.90
N ALA A 72 -14.89 7.31 4.83
CA ALA A 72 -13.56 7.46 4.22
C ALA A 72 -13.17 6.16 3.52
N LEU A 73 -12.41 6.24 2.44
CA LEU A 73 -11.84 5.05 1.81
C LEU A 73 -10.66 4.50 2.62
N ILE A 74 -10.43 3.20 2.53
CA ILE A 74 -9.35 2.48 3.25
C ILE A 74 -8.52 1.56 2.36
N GLY A 75 -8.90 1.39 1.10
CA GLY A 75 -8.20 0.51 0.17
C GLY A 75 -8.84 0.54 -1.20
N ILE A 76 -8.04 0.23 -2.22
CA ILE A 76 -8.47 0.03 -3.61
C ILE A 76 -7.73 -1.16 -4.18
N ASP A 77 -8.33 -1.88 -5.12
CA ASP A 77 -7.66 -2.91 -5.91
C ASP A 77 -8.48 -3.30 -7.16
N TYR A 78 -7.83 -3.84 -8.18
CA TYR A 78 -8.46 -4.31 -9.41
C TYR A 78 -9.01 -5.74 -9.30
N ARG A 79 -10.26 -5.92 -9.74
CA ARG A 79 -10.70 -7.22 -10.25
C ARG A 79 -10.15 -7.39 -11.67
N VAL A 80 -8.92 -7.88 -11.79
CA VAL A 80 -8.19 -8.03 -13.07
C VAL A 80 -9.05 -8.69 -14.17
N SER A 81 -9.78 -9.76 -13.86
CA SER A 81 -10.63 -10.48 -14.84
C SER A 81 -11.73 -9.63 -15.49
N ARG A 82 -12.03 -8.45 -14.93
CA ARG A 82 -13.02 -7.51 -15.44
C ARG A 82 -12.46 -6.12 -15.75
N GLY A 83 -11.20 -5.83 -15.39
CA GLY A 83 -10.60 -4.51 -15.52
C GLY A 83 -11.30 -3.43 -14.70
N VAL A 84 -11.93 -3.79 -13.58
CA VAL A 84 -12.69 -2.87 -12.72
C VAL A 84 -11.92 -2.59 -11.44
N LEU A 85 -11.67 -1.32 -11.15
CA LEU A 85 -11.09 -0.87 -9.89
C LEU A 85 -12.18 -0.82 -8.81
N PHE A 86 -11.94 -1.47 -7.68
CA PHE A 86 -12.79 -1.44 -6.50
C PHE A 86 -12.19 -0.56 -5.42
N ALA A 87 -13.04 -0.06 -4.54
CA ALA A 87 -12.66 0.68 -3.35
C ALA A 87 -13.51 0.22 -2.17
N LEU A 88 -12.89 0.16 -0.98
CA LEU A 88 -13.57 -0.14 0.27
C LEU A 88 -13.58 1.08 1.17
N SER A 89 -14.72 1.36 1.79
CA SER A 89 -14.83 2.41 2.79
C SER A 89 -14.72 1.89 4.22
N ARG A 90 -14.53 2.82 5.15
CA ARG A 90 -14.39 2.57 6.58
C ARG A 90 -15.67 2.06 7.21
N GLN A 91 -16.83 2.48 6.70
CA GLN A 91 -18.12 1.89 7.05
C GLN A 91 -18.38 0.56 6.33
N GLY A 92 -17.38 0.00 5.66
CA GLY A 92 -17.49 -1.28 4.98
C GLY A 92 -18.38 -1.27 3.75
N ARG A 93 -18.51 -0.14 3.07
CA ARG A 93 -19.22 -0.10 1.78
C ARG A 93 -18.22 -0.38 0.68
N LEU A 94 -18.57 -1.35 -0.16
CA LEU A 94 -17.81 -1.66 -1.35
C LEU A 94 -18.29 -0.77 -2.50
N TYR A 95 -17.34 -0.27 -3.28
CA TYR A 95 -17.58 0.57 -4.45
C TYR A 95 -16.78 0.07 -5.64
N THR A 96 -17.25 0.36 -6.85
CA THR A 96 -16.38 0.48 -8.03
C THR A 96 -15.94 1.93 -8.17
N LEU A 97 -14.71 2.15 -8.64
CA LEU A 97 -14.10 3.47 -8.83
C LEU A 97 -13.77 3.66 -10.32
N ASN A 98 -14.41 4.65 -10.95
CA ASN A 98 -14.15 4.96 -12.35
C ASN A 98 -12.83 5.74 -12.49
N THR A 99 -11.82 5.15 -13.14
CA THR A 99 -10.51 5.79 -13.33
C THR A 99 -10.53 7.01 -14.26
N GLY A 100 -11.52 7.07 -15.15
CA GLY A 100 -11.76 8.19 -16.06
C GLY A 100 -12.39 9.41 -15.40
N THR A 101 -13.13 9.27 -14.30
CA THR A 101 -13.85 10.41 -13.68
C THR A 101 -13.56 10.60 -12.19
N GLY A 102 -13.05 9.58 -11.49
CA GLY A 102 -12.94 9.55 -10.03
C GLY A 102 -14.26 9.25 -9.31
N ALA A 103 -15.34 8.91 -10.02
CA ALA A 103 -16.64 8.65 -9.41
C ALA A 103 -16.74 7.24 -8.83
N LEU A 104 -17.22 7.14 -7.58
CA LEU A 104 -17.59 5.88 -6.93
C LEU A 104 -19.02 5.47 -7.27
N THR A 105 -19.23 4.17 -7.46
CA THR A 105 -20.57 3.57 -7.56
C THR A 105 -20.67 2.43 -6.54
N GLN A 106 -21.65 2.50 -5.65
CA GLN A 106 -21.79 1.49 -4.59
C GLN A 106 -22.12 0.11 -5.18
N VAL A 107 -21.48 -0.92 -4.64
CA VAL A 107 -21.67 -2.31 -5.01
C VAL A 107 -22.62 -2.96 -4.01
N GLY A 108 -23.73 -3.50 -4.53
CA GLY A 108 -24.75 -4.17 -3.74
C GLY A 108 -25.45 -3.25 -2.72
N SER A 109 -26.32 -3.87 -1.92
CA SER A 109 -27.07 -3.23 -0.85
C SER A 109 -26.73 -3.80 0.53
N ALA A 110 -25.68 -4.61 0.62
CA ALA A 110 -25.27 -5.24 1.87
C ALA A 110 -25.05 -4.17 2.95
N PRO A 111 -25.52 -4.41 4.18
CA PRO A 111 -25.23 -3.52 5.29
C PRO A 111 -23.71 -3.42 5.50
N ALA A 112 -23.29 -2.32 6.12
CA ALA A 112 -21.92 -2.11 6.57
C ALA A 112 -21.32 -3.41 7.15
N ILE A 113 -20.13 -3.76 6.68
CA ILE A 113 -19.34 -4.94 7.12
C ILE A 113 -19.24 -4.98 8.65
N LEU A 114 -18.93 -6.15 9.19
CA LEU A 114 -18.36 -6.31 10.54
C LEU A 114 -17.48 -5.10 10.92
N PRO A 115 -17.57 -4.59 12.16
CA PRO A 115 -16.86 -3.36 12.53
C PRO A 115 -15.35 -3.51 12.26
N LEU A 116 -14.87 -2.77 11.26
CA LEU A 116 -13.46 -2.67 10.91
C LEU A 116 -12.72 -1.95 12.05
N ALA A 117 -11.99 -2.71 12.86
CA ALA A 117 -11.27 -2.17 14.02
C ALA A 117 -9.81 -1.83 13.65
N GLY A 118 -9.32 -0.68 14.14
CA GLY A 118 -7.95 -0.20 13.86
C GLY A 118 -7.87 0.70 12.62
N PRO A 119 -6.86 1.56 12.49
CA PRO A 119 -6.81 2.59 11.45
C PRO A 119 -6.46 2.07 10.04
N LEU A 120 -5.72 0.96 9.94
CA LEU A 120 -5.08 0.51 8.70
C LEU A 120 -5.50 -0.91 8.30
N PHE A 121 -5.63 -1.14 7.00
CA PHE A 121 -6.13 -2.39 6.43
C PHE A 121 -5.44 -2.73 5.11
N GLY A 122 -5.21 -4.02 4.89
CA GLY A 122 -4.95 -4.55 3.56
C GLY A 122 -6.27 -4.87 2.87
N PHE A 123 -6.38 -4.53 1.58
CA PHE A 123 -7.52 -4.78 0.71
C PHE A 123 -6.99 -5.26 -0.63
N ASP A 124 -7.37 -6.46 -1.07
CA ASP A 124 -6.81 -7.04 -2.30
C ASP A 124 -7.72 -8.14 -2.88
N PHE A 125 -7.78 -8.27 -4.20
CA PHE A 125 -8.52 -9.30 -4.90
C PHE A 125 -7.70 -10.57 -5.00
N ASN A 126 -8.29 -11.69 -4.57
CA ASN A 126 -7.80 -13.00 -4.96
C ASN A 126 -8.37 -13.35 -6.34
N PRO A 127 -7.56 -13.39 -7.41
CA PRO A 127 -8.05 -13.69 -8.75
C PRO A 127 -8.56 -15.12 -8.91
N ALA A 128 -7.99 -16.09 -8.21
CA ALA A 128 -8.42 -17.49 -8.30
C ALA A 128 -9.76 -17.74 -7.59
N ALA A 129 -9.95 -17.12 -6.43
CA ALA A 129 -11.17 -17.27 -5.64
C ALA A 129 -12.29 -16.30 -6.07
N ASP A 130 -11.95 -15.27 -6.84
CA ASP A 130 -12.82 -14.14 -7.17
C ASP A 130 -13.47 -13.54 -5.91
N ARG A 131 -12.63 -13.30 -4.90
CA ARG A 131 -13.03 -12.73 -3.60
C ARG A 131 -12.05 -11.65 -3.19
N ILE A 132 -12.57 -10.65 -2.52
CA ILE A 132 -11.77 -9.58 -1.92
C ILE A 132 -11.33 -10.04 -0.55
N ARG A 133 -10.05 -9.95 -0.24
CA ARG A 133 -9.50 -10.12 1.11
C ARG A 133 -9.47 -8.77 1.80
N VAL A 134 -9.87 -8.74 3.06
CA VAL A 134 -9.63 -7.61 3.96
C VAL A 134 -8.92 -8.13 5.21
N VAL A 135 -7.78 -7.52 5.52
CA VAL A 135 -6.97 -7.83 6.70
C VAL A 135 -6.68 -6.56 7.48
N GLY A 136 -6.45 -6.65 8.79
CA GLY A 136 -6.17 -5.47 9.60
C GLY A 136 -5.34 -5.75 10.83
N GLU A 137 -4.85 -4.66 11.44
CA GLU A 137 -3.91 -4.68 12.57
C GLU A 137 -4.44 -5.42 13.81
N GLY A 138 -5.77 -5.50 13.97
CA GLY A 138 -6.41 -6.24 15.06
C GLY A 138 -6.51 -7.75 14.85
N GLY A 139 -5.75 -8.33 13.91
CA GLY A 139 -5.81 -9.74 13.54
C GLY A 139 -7.02 -10.10 12.67
N GLN A 140 -7.73 -9.09 12.14
CA GLN A 140 -8.87 -9.28 11.26
C GLN A 140 -8.45 -9.97 9.97
N ASN A 141 -9.27 -10.93 9.55
CA ASN A 141 -9.15 -11.65 8.30
C ASN A 141 -10.57 -11.95 7.83
N LEU A 142 -10.98 -11.36 6.71
CA LEU A 142 -12.31 -11.61 6.15
C LEU A 142 -12.27 -11.54 4.64
N ARG A 143 -13.35 -12.02 4.02
CA ARG A 143 -13.54 -11.96 2.59
C ARG A 143 -14.84 -11.25 2.25
N LEU A 144 -14.86 -10.50 1.15
CA LEU A 144 -16.07 -9.90 0.59
C LEU A 144 -16.41 -10.52 -0.76
N HIS A 145 -17.71 -10.57 -1.06
CA HIS A 145 -18.22 -10.92 -2.38
C HIS A 145 -18.26 -9.68 -3.28
N PRO A 146 -17.57 -9.70 -4.43
CA PRO A 146 -17.37 -8.49 -5.23
C PRO A 146 -18.61 -7.99 -5.97
N GLU A 147 -19.68 -8.78 -6.03
CA GLU A 147 -20.93 -8.40 -6.71
C GLU A 147 -22.03 -7.96 -5.73
N THR A 148 -21.94 -8.37 -4.47
CA THR A 148 -22.98 -8.08 -3.46
C THR A 148 -22.47 -7.16 -2.34
N GLY A 149 -21.14 -7.03 -2.20
CA GLY A 149 -20.51 -6.31 -1.08
C GLY A 149 -20.60 -7.06 0.26
N ALA A 150 -21.25 -8.23 0.30
CA ALA A 150 -21.46 -8.98 1.54
C ALA A 150 -20.18 -9.67 2.00
N VAL A 151 -20.01 -9.78 3.32
CA VAL A 151 -18.97 -10.61 3.93
C VAL A 151 -19.25 -12.08 3.63
N VAL A 152 -18.23 -12.81 3.24
CA VAL A 152 -18.27 -14.26 3.08
C VAL A 152 -18.10 -14.91 4.45
N ASP A 153 -19.02 -15.79 4.79
CA ASP A 153 -18.97 -16.54 6.04
C ASP A 153 -17.77 -17.50 6.08
N GLY A 154 -16.88 -17.28 7.05
CA GLY A 154 -15.70 -18.10 7.29
C GLY A 154 -16.02 -19.43 7.99
N ASN A 155 -17.17 -19.54 8.66
CA ASN A 155 -17.58 -20.77 9.33
C ASN A 155 -19.11 -20.95 9.32
N PRO A 156 -19.66 -21.59 8.27
CA PRO A 156 -21.11 -21.76 8.09
C PRO A 156 -21.77 -22.71 9.10
N ASN A 157 -21.00 -23.31 10.02
CA ASN A 157 -21.54 -24.15 11.09
C ASN A 157 -21.89 -23.34 12.35
N LEU A 158 -21.59 -22.04 12.38
CA LEU A 158 -21.96 -21.12 13.45
C LEU A 158 -23.04 -20.16 12.95
N ASP A 159 -23.91 -19.72 13.86
CA ASP A 159 -24.97 -18.78 13.50
C ASP A 159 -24.39 -17.40 13.16
N GLY A 160 -24.85 -16.84 12.04
CA GLY A 160 -24.45 -15.51 11.56
C GLY A 160 -23.11 -15.50 10.84
N VAL A 161 -22.76 -14.36 10.23
CA VAL A 161 -21.56 -14.24 9.40
C VAL A 161 -20.30 -14.19 10.27
N GLN A 162 -19.42 -15.17 10.10
CA GLN A 162 -18.14 -15.24 10.82
C GLN A 162 -16.98 -14.70 9.97
N PRO A 163 -15.97 -14.05 10.58
CA PRO A 163 -14.70 -13.79 9.91
C PRO A 163 -13.97 -15.12 9.59
N ASP A 164 -12.95 -15.03 8.73
CA ASP A 164 -11.99 -16.12 8.54
C ASP A 164 -11.12 -16.29 9.81
N GLY A 165 -10.27 -17.33 9.84
CA GLY A 165 -9.34 -17.57 10.94
C GLY A 165 -8.48 -16.33 11.22
N ALA A 166 -8.38 -15.95 12.50
CA ALA A 166 -7.63 -14.78 12.93
C ALA A 166 -6.15 -14.88 12.52
N LEU A 167 -5.56 -13.73 12.18
CA LEU A 167 -4.16 -13.70 11.75
C LEU A 167 -3.23 -14.09 12.91
N ALA A 168 -2.37 -15.08 12.67
CA ALA A 168 -1.41 -15.55 13.66
C ALA A 168 -0.18 -16.18 12.99
N TYR A 169 1.01 -15.87 13.52
CA TYR A 169 2.24 -16.56 13.12
C TYR A 169 2.21 -18.02 13.56
N VAL A 170 2.52 -18.92 12.63
CA VAL A 170 2.50 -20.37 12.89
C VAL A 170 3.61 -20.79 13.88
N PRO A 171 3.42 -21.89 14.62
CA PRO A 171 4.49 -22.49 15.41
C PRO A 171 5.74 -22.75 14.55
N GLY A 172 6.92 -22.39 15.06
CA GLY A 172 8.19 -22.52 14.36
C GLY A 172 8.55 -21.33 13.44
N ASP A 173 7.62 -20.40 13.20
CA ASP A 173 7.96 -19.12 12.57
C ASP A 173 8.84 -18.26 13.50
N VAL A 174 9.73 -17.45 12.92
CA VAL A 174 10.61 -16.54 13.68
C VAL A 174 9.83 -15.51 14.51
N ASN A 175 8.58 -15.23 14.13
CA ASN A 175 7.68 -14.32 14.81
C ASN A 175 6.53 -15.03 15.54
N ALA A 176 6.61 -16.36 15.72
CA ALA A 176 5.62 -17.13 16.48
C ALA A 176 5.35 -16.51 17.87
N GLY A 177 4.07 -16.43 18.23
CA GLY A 177 3.62 -15.83 19.51
C GLY A 177 3.55 -14.29 19.52
N LYS A 178 4.05 -13.60 18.50
CA LYS A 178 3.84 -12.15 18.35
C LYS A 178 2.46 -11.88 17.78
N GLN A 179 1.81 -10.81 18.25
CA GLN A 179 0.56 -10.31 17.66
C GLN A 179 0.83 -9.68 16.28
N PRO A 180 0.24 -10.17 15.18
CA PRO A 180 0.44 -9.57 13.86
C PRO A 180 -0.14 -8.16 13.78
N ALA A 181 0.52 -7.28 13.05
CA ALA A 181 0.01 -5.94 12.73
C ALA A 181 -0.03 -5.75 11.21
N ILE A 182 -0.94 -6.49 10.55
CA ILE A 182 -1.02 -6.50 9.09
C ILE A 182 -1.76 -5.28 8.56
N VAL A 183 -1.16 -4.59 7.59
CA VAL A 183 -1.71 -3.35 6.99
C VAL A 183 -1.79 -3.34 5.47
N ALA A 184 -1.21 -4.33 4.81
CA ALA A 184 -1.28 -4.47 3.36
C ALA A 184 -1.37 -5.95 3.00
N ALA A 185 -2.01 -6.25 1.86
CA ALA A 185 -2.08 -7.58 1.28
C ALA A 185 -1.93 -7.47 -0.23
N GLY A 186 -1.49 -8.55 -0.88
CA GLY A 186 -1.33 -8.66 -2.34
C GLY A 186 -1.33 -10.12 -2.77
N TYR A 187 -2.09 -10.49 -3.79
CA TYR A 187 -2.11 -11.84 -4.39
C TYR A 187 -1.24 -11.89 -5.64
N THR A 188 -0.44 -12.96 -5.76
CA THR A 188 0.18 -13.29 -7.05
C THR A 188 -0.84 -13.80 -8.05
N TYR A 189 -0.48 -13.71 -9.32
CA TYR A 189 -1.20 -14.32 -10.44
C TYR A 189 -0.37 -15.47 -11.00
N ASN A 190 -0.92 -16.69 -10.92
CA ASN A 190 -0.27 -17.85 -11.50
C ASN A 190 -0.65 -17.99 -12.98
N LYS A 191 0.36 -18.08 -13.84
CA LYS A 191 0.17 -18.16 -15.30
C LYS A 191 -0.02 -19.57 -15.83
N GLN A 192 0.37 -20.57 -15.05
CA GLN A 192 0.30 -21.97 -15.42
C GLN A 192 -1.01 -22.59 -14.94
N ASP A 193 -1.51 -22.16 -13.78
CA ASP A 193 -2.76 -22.60 -13.19
C ASP A 193 -3.47 -21.42 -12.52
N GLU A 194 -4.44 -20.83 -13.21
CA GLU A 194 -5.23 -19.69 -12.72
C GLU A 194 -6.03 -19.97 -11.44
N LYS A 195 -6.09 -21.23 -10.98
CA LYS A 195 -6.81 -21.64 -9.77
C LYS A 195 -6.00 -21.51 -8.49
N ILE A 196 -4.71 -21.18 -8.60
CA ILE A 196 -3.83 -21.01 -7.45
C ILE A 196 -3.22 -19.62 -7.42
N THR A 197 -3.03 -19.12 -6.20
CA THR A 197 -2.40 -17.84 -5.90
C THR A 197 -1.60 -17.96 -4.62
N THR A 198 -0.65 -17.06 -4.42
CA THR A 198 0.02 -16.87 -3.13
C THR A 198 -0.40 -15.52 -2.57
N ASN A 199 -0.87 -15.48 -1.32
CA ASN A 199 -1.12 -14.21 -0.64
C ASN A 199 0.13 -13.76 0.13
N TYR A 200 0.55 -12.54 -0.13
CA TYR A 200 1.54 -11.83 0.66
C TYR A 200 0.89 -10.69 1.43
N ALA A 201 1.51 -10.32 2.54
CA ALA A 201 1.06 -9.22 3.38
C ALA A 201 2.24 -8.53 4.07
N ILE A 202 2.02 -7.32 4.58
CA ILE A 202 3.04 -6.54 5.29
C ILE A 202 2.63 -6.39 6.76
N ASP A 203 3.50 -6.84 7.66
CA ASP A 203 3.42 -6.53 9.08
C ASP A 203 4.20 -5.23 9.36
N ARG A 204 3.49 -4.15 9.68
CA ARG A 204 4.10 -2.84 9.87
C ARG A 204 4.98 -2.76 11.12
N ARG A 205 4.65 -3.51 12.17
CA ARG A 205 5.31 -3.38 13.48
C ARG A 205 6.66 -4.08 13.44
N LEU A 206 6.71 -5.17 12.69
CA LEU A 206 7.93 -5.95 12.49
C LEU A 206 8.72 -5.51 11.26
N GLY A 207 8.09 -4.80 10.31
CA GLY A 207 8.75 -4.36 9.08
C GLY A 207 9.11 -5.53 8.18
N VAL A 208 8.24 -6.54 8.10
CA VAL A 208 8.48 -7.79 7.36
C VAL A 208 7.40 -8.04 6.32
N LEU A 209 7.82 -8.67 5.23
CA LEU A 209 6.89 -9.35 4.32
C LEU A 209 6.55 -10.71 4.93
N VAL A 210 5.27 -11.05 4.92
CA VAL A 210 4.75 -12.36 5.33
C VAL A 210 3.94 -12.97 4.21
N MET A 211 3.84 -14.29 4.24
CA MET A 211 2.93 -15.07 3.43
C MET A 211 1.76 -15.52 4.30
N GLN A 212 0.53 -15.26 3.85
CA GLN A 212 -0.68 -15.74 4.51
C GLN A 212 -1.15 -17.02 3.82
N GLY A 213 -1.12 -18.14 4.54
CA GLY A 213 -1.29 -19.47 3.95
C GLY A 213 0.03 -20.05 3.45
N SER A 214 0.00 -20.79 2.36
CA SER A 214 1.18 -21.43 1.74
C SER A 214 1.46 -20.89 0.34
N LYS A 215 2.71 -21.04 -0.12
CA LYS A 215 3.09 -20.75 -1.50
C LYS A 215 2.30 -21.65 -2.44
N GLU A 216 1.95 -21.14 -3.61
CA GLU A 216 1.38 -21.93 -4.68
C GLU A 216 2.23 -23.20 -4.97
N GLY A 217 1.57 -24.33 -5.17
CA GLY A 217 2.22 -25.64 -5.35
C GLY A 217 2.75 -26.32 -4.09
N ALA A 218 2.71 -25.68 -2.91
CA ALA A 218 3.10 -26.31 -1.65
C ALA A 218 2.17 -27.48 -1.26
N THR A 219 2.73 -28.50 -0.61
CA THR A 219 1.97 -29.64 -0.05
C THR A 219 2.37 -29.86 1.42
N PRO A 220 1.43 -29.82 2.38
CA PRO A 220 0.00 -29.53 2.20
C PRO A 220 -0.26 -28.07 1.84
N VAL A 221 -1.35 -27.83 1.10
CA VAL A 221 -1.84 -26.48 0.83
C VAL A 221 -2.47 -25.91 2.10
N VAL A 222 -2.12 -24.67 2.44
CA VAL A 222 -2.73 -23.94 3.55
C VAL A 222 -3.42 -22.70 3.01
N SER A 223 -4.74 -22.67 3.12
CA SER A 223 -5.55 -21.52 2.65
C SER A 223 -5.26 -20.26 3.49
N PRO A 224 -5.22 -19.06 2.86
CA PRO A 224 -5.15 -17.80 3.61
C PRO A 224 -6.35 -17.60 4.55
N ASN A 225 -7.47 -18.28 4.32
CA ASN A 225 -8.65 -18.26 5.20
C ASN A 225 -8.35 -18.81 6.61
N THR A 226 -7.24 -19.55 6.78
CA THR A 226 -6.83 -20.04 8.11
C THR A 226 -6.20 -18.96 8.98
N GLY A 227 -5.81 -17.81 8.39
CA GLY A 227 -5.10 -16.74 9.08
C GLY A 227 -3.63 -17.03 9.39
N GLN A 228 -3.12 -18.19 8.98
CA GLN A 228 -1.74 -18.60 9.27
C GLN A 228 -0.72 -17.74 8.51
N LEU A 229 0.18 -17.10 9.25
CA LEU A 229 1.26 -16.27 8.72
C LEU A 229 2.61 -17.00 8.82
N ARG A 230 3.39 -16.88 7.75
CA ARG A 230 4.79 -17.33 7.65
C ARG A 230 5.65 -16.16 7.21
N THR A 231 6.70 -15.84 7.95
CA THR A 231 7.61 -14.75 7.66
C THR A 231 8.43 -15.09 6.42
N VAL A 232 8.42 -14.21 5.42
CA VAL A 232 9.28 -14.32 4.23
C VAL A 232 10.64 -13.70 4.54
N GLY A 233 10.64 -12.47 5.01
CA GLY A 233 11.85 -11.76 5.40
C GLY A 233 11.63 -10.27 5.66
N PRO A 234 12.67 -9.57 6.14
CA PRO A 234 12.58 -8.15 6.45
C PRO A 234 12.51 -7.29 5.17
N LEU A 235 11.66 -6.26 5.20
CA LEU A 235 11.63 -5.21 4.18
C LEU A 235 12.93 -4.40 4.18
N GLY A 236 13.62 -4.32 5.32
CA GLY A 236 14.82 -3.49 5.50
C GLY A 236 14.51 -2.01 5.78
N LEU A 237 13.25 -1.70 6.12
CA LEU A 237 12.77 -0.33 6.38
C LEU A 237 12.51 -0.05 7.87
N GLY A 238 12.64 -1.07 8.73
CA GLY A 238 12.26 -0.98 10.14
C GLY A 238 10.74 -0.93 10.34
N GLU A 239 10.31 -0.33 11.44
CA GLU A 239 8.88 -0.15 11.74
C GLU A 239 8.23 0.86 10.79
N LEU A 240 7.06 0.49 10.27
CA LEU A 240 6.31 1.27 9.31
C LEU A 240 5.20 2.08 10.02
N ALA A 241 5.00 3.29 9.56
CA ALA A 241 3.83 4.09 9.92
C ALA A 241 2.59 3.59 9.15
N ASP A 242 2.77 3.19 7.90
CA ASP A 242 1.70 2.81 6.98
C ASP A 242 2.28 2.11 5.73
N ALA A 243 1.50 1.26 5.08
CA ALA A 243 1.88 0.64 3.82
C ALA A 243 0.66 0.20 3.01
N THR A 244 0.78 0.27 1.69
CA THR A 244 -0.08 -0.43 0.72
C THR A 244 0.79 -1.36 -0.12
N LEU A 245 0.23 -2.46 -0.62
CA LEU A 245 0.93 -3.46 -1.43
C LEU A 245 0.03 -3.83 -2.59
N ASP A 246 0.60 -4.03 -3.76
CA ASP A 246 -0.07 -4.70 -4.87
C ASP A 246 0.96 -5.45 -5.74
N ILE A 247 0.52 -6.48 -6.43
CA ILE A 247 1.32 -7.40 -7.24
C ILE A 247 0.73 -7.48 -8.65
N ALA A 248 1.50 -7.05 -9.64
CA ALA A 248 1.07 -7.02 -11.03
C ALA A 248 0.71 -8.43 -11.54
N ASP A 249 -0.41 -8.56 -12.24
CA ASP A 249 -0.94 -9.82 -12.77
C ASP A 249 -0.04 -10.47 -13.83
N VAL A 250 0.56 -9.66 -14.70
CA VAL A 250 1.40 -10.17 -15.78
C VAL A 250 2.83 -10.40 -15.31
N SER A 251 3.45 -9.52 -14.52
CA SER A 251 4.87 -9.67 -14.18
C SER A 251 5.11 -10.32 -12.82
N ASN A 252 4.09 -10.41 -11.95
CA ASN A 252 4.23 -10.61 -10.51
C ASN A 252 5.22 -9.61 -9.88
N ALA A 253 5.41 -8.44 -10.50
CA ALA A 253 6.19 -7.37 -9.89
C ALA A 253 5.39 -6.80 -8.72
N ALA A 254 5.90 -7.01 -7.52
CA ALA A 254 5.31 -6.48 -6.29
C ALA A 254 5.84 -5.07 -6.01
N PHE A 255 4.92 -4.15 -5.72
CA PHE A 255 5.24 -2.81 -5.28
C PHE A 255 4.53 -2.49 -3.97
N ALA A 256 5.21 -1.75 -3.10
CA ALA A 256 4.61 -1.23 -1.89
C ALA A 256 4.85 0.28 -1.76
N ALA A 257 3.80 1.04 -1.46
CA ALA A 257 3.92 2.44 -1.08
C ALA A 257 3.95 2.52 0.45
N VAL A 258 5.05 3.03 1.00
CA VAL A 258 5.37 2.90 2.43
C VAL A 258 5.70 4.25 3.04
N ARG A 259 5.19 4.48 4.25
CA ARG A 259 5.68 5.50 5.18
C ARG A 259 6.30 4.82 6.39
N THR A 260 7.43 5.35 6.87
CA THR A 260 8.11 4.79 8.05
C THR A 260 7.92 5.69 9.25
N ALA A 261 8.20 5.19 10.46
CA ALA A 261 8.21 6.05 11.64
C ALA A 261 9.20 7.23 11.53
N SER A 262 10.28 7.04 10.78
CA SER A 262 11.34 8.05 10.54
C SER A 262 11.13 8.95 9.33
N ASP A 263 10.21 8.60 8.43
CA ASP A 263 9.98 9.34 7.18
C ASP A 263 8.49 9.36 6.85
N ALA A 264 7.91 10.55 6.97
CA ALA A 264 6.50 10.79 6.73
C ALA A 264 6.12 10.80 5.24
N LYS A 265 7.10 10.85 4.33
CA LYS A 265 6.83 10.82 2.89
C LYS A 265 6.51 9.40 2.43
N THR A 266 5.43 9.25 1.66
CA THR A 266 5.12 8.00 0.98
C THR A 266 6.13 7.74 -0.13
N LYS A 267 6.81 6.60 -0.03
CA LYS A 267 7.81 6.15 -0.99
C LYS A 267 7.39 4.82 -1.60
N LEU A 268 7.53 4.68 -2.91
CA LEU A 268 7.32 3.43 -3.61
C LEU A 268 8.59 2.58 -3.54
N TYR A 269 8.41 1.31 -3.20
CA TYR A 269 9.43 0.29 -3.18
C TYR A 269 9.01 -0.87 -4.08
N GLN A 270 9.96 -1.45 -4.79
CA GLN A 270 9.79 -2.77 -5.37
C GLN A 270 10.11 -3.81 -4.31
N ILE A 271 9.25 -4.80 -4.12
CA ILE A 271 9.41 -5.85 -3.12
C ILE A 271 9.84 -7.15 -3.81
N ASP A 272 10.89 -7.77 -3.27
CA ASP A 272 11.29 -9.12 -3.65
C ASP A 272 10.43 -10.12 -2.85
N LEU A 273 9.59 -10.90 -3.55
CA LEU A 273 8.63 -11.81 -2.91
C LEU A 273 9.27 -13.07 -2.31
N ASP A 274 10.51 -13.41 -2.67
CA ASP A 274 11.21 -14.57 -2.14
C ASP A 274 12.01 -14.24 -0.88
N THR A 275 12.51 -13.00 -0.77
CA THR A 275 13.36 -12.55 0.35
C THR A 275 12.71 -11.53 1.26
N GLY A 276 11.61 -10.91 0.82
CA GLY A 276 10.95 -9.79 1.50
C GLY A 276 11.64 -8.45 1.34
N ARG A 277 12.80 -8.36 0.66
CA ARG A 277 13.60 -7.13 0.63
C ARG A 277 12.93 -6.01 -0.18
N ALA A 278 12.85 -4.81 0.38
CA ALA A 278 12.39 -3.62 -0.33
C ALA A 278 13.55 -2.90 -1.05
N ARG A 279 13.33 -2.51 -2.31
CA ARG A 279 14.23 -1.64 -3.08
C ARG A 279 13.52 -0.34 -3.41
N PHE A 280 14.08 0.77 -2.94
CA PHE A 280 13.55 2.11 -3.21
C PHE A 280 13.42 2.36 -4.72
N VAL A 281 12.28 2.91 -5.12
CA VAL A 281 12.01 3.33 -6.50
C VAL A 281 11.91 4.84 -6.57
N GLY A 282 11.03 5.43 -5.76
CA GLY A 282 10.90 6.87 -5.69
C GLY A 282 9.82 7.38 -4.74
N THR A 283 9.80 8.67 -4.45
CA THR A 283 8.70 9.31 -3.71
C THR A 283 7.43 9.34 -4.56
N VAL A 284 6.29 8.96 -4.00
CA VAL A 284 5.01 8.99 -4.71
C VAL A 284 4.46 10.41 -4.73
N ALA A 285 4.27 10.99 -5.91
CA ALA A 285 3.77 12.35 -6.08
C ALA A 285 4.52 13.38 -5.20
N ASP A 286 3.83 14.02 -4.27
CA ASP A 286 4.37 14.98 -3.29
C ASP A 286 4.82 14.33 -1.96
N GLY A 287 4.65 13.01 -1.83
CA GLY A 287 4.92 12.22 -0.63
C GLY A 287 3.75 12.18 0.35
N GLY A 288 2.56 12.69 0.01
CA GLY A 288 1.38 12.63 0.87
C GLY A 288 0.95 11.20 1.21
N PRO A 289 0.21 10.98 2.32
CA PRO A 289 -0.35 9.67 2.67
C PRO A 289 -1.32 9.15 1.60
N LEU A 290 -1.34 7.83 1.42
CA LEU A 290 -2.27 7.14 0.52
C LEU A 290 -3.27 6.32 1.33
N LEU A 291 -4.48 6.18 0.80
CA LEU A 291 -5.52 5.27 1.31
C LEU A 291 -5.47 3.91 0.64
N GLY A 292 -4.78 3.78 -0.50
CA GLY A 292 -4.69 2.55 -1.28
C GLY A 292 -3.96 2.80 -2.59
N MET A 293 -3.41 1.73 -3.18
CA MET A 293 -2.87 1.74 -4.53
C MET A 293 -3.22 0.43 -5.24
N ALA A 294 -3.33 0.48 -6.56
CA ALA A 294 -3.57 -0.68 -7.40
C ALA A 294 -2.85 -0.51 -8.75
N ILE A 295 -2.27 -1.59 -9.25
CA ILE A 295 -1.56 -1.71 -10.51
C ILE A 295 -2.62 -1.99 -11.58
N GLU A 296 -2.58 -1.20 -12.64
CA GLU A 296 -3.47 -1.37 -13.79
C GLU A 296 -3.17 -2.72 -14.50
N PRO A 297 -4.20 -3.56 -14.76
CA PRO A 297 -4.06 -4.83 -15.47
C PRO A 297 -3.65 -4.68 -16.95
#